data_AF-J9R983-F1
#
_entry.id   AF-J9R983-F1
#
_cell.length_a   1.000
_cell.length_b   1.000
_cell.length_c   1.000
_cell.angle_alpha   90.00
_cell.angle_beta   90.00
_cell.angle_gamma   90.00
#
_symmetry.space_group_name_H-M   'P 1'
#
loop_
_entity.id
_entity.type
_entity.pdbx_description
1 polymer ?
#
loop_
_entity_poly.entity_id
_entity_poly.type
_entity_poly.pdbx_seq_one_letter_code
_entity_poly.pdbx_strand_id
1 'polypeptide(L)'
;MANLNEIEKLVSVKYEDLTGVVKMDLHGNISSLYEFCEEKGICLKNKFLIGLRLEDMNTLELTGEEIYLSILYVANDEGLSYDEIRSKLLSNKNIEIKKESLYIKLSELLSIIKRLDFMVTTPITDDLSMTLES
;
A
#
# COMPACT_ATOMS: atom_id res chain seq x y z
N MET A 1 12.05 -10.53 -2.95
CA MET A 1 11.08 -9.49 -3.36
C MET A 1 11.89 -8.32 -3.90
N ALA A 2 11.87 -8.04 -5.20
CA ALA A 2 12.86 -7.15 -5.81
C ALA A 2 12.68 -5.65 -5.49
N ASN A 3 11.48 -5.22 -5.07
CA ASN A 3 11.17 -3.82 -4.82
C ASN A 3 10.74 -3.51 -3.38
N LEU A 4 10.77 -4.50 -2.47
CA LEU A 4 10.34 -4.28 -1.09
C LEU A 4 11.24 -3.23 -0.42
N ASN A 5 12.55 -3.32 -0.62
CA ASN A 5 13.54 -2.39 -0.08
C ASN A 5 13.34 -0.93 -0.53
N GLU A 6 12.80 -0.68 -1.74
CA GLU A 6 12.50 0.69 -2.19
C GLU A 6 11.17 1.20 -1.64
N ILE A 7 10.19 0.29 -1.47
CA ILE A 7 8.91 0.61 -0.83
C ILE A 7 9.10 0.86 0.67
N GLU A 8 10.00 0.13 1.33
CA GLU A 8 10.36 0.30 2.73
C GLU A 8 10.88 1.72 3.00
N LYS A 9 11.66 2.31 2.09
CA LYS A 9 12.10 3.72 2.21
C LYS A 9 10.95 4.73 2.19
N LEU A 10 9.78 4.36 1.65
CA LEU A 10 8.60 5.22 1.66
C LEU A 10 7.87 5.16 2.99
N VAL A 11 8.19 4.21 3.87
CA VAL A 11 7.74 4.16 5.26
C VAL A 11 8.88 4.76 6.09
N SER A 12 8.57 5.72 6.97
CA SER A 12 9.62 6.48 7.67
C SER A 12 9.16 6.83 9.07
N VAL A 13 9.10 5.82 9.94
CA VAL A 13 9.02 6.07 11.37
C VAL A 13 10.46 6.34 11.84
N LYS A 14 10.70 7.49 12.48
CA LYS A 14 12.06 7.97 12.82
C LYS A 14 12.87 6.99 13.71
N TYR A 15 12.17 6.07 14.37
CA TYR A 15 12.68 4.97 15.18
C TYR A 15 11.86 3.72 14.83
N GLU A 16 12.37 2.88 13.93
CA GLU A 16 11.71 1.63 13.56
C GLU A 16 12.10 0.54 14.55
N ASP A 17 11.25 0.33 15.55
CA ASP A 17 11.42 -0.79 16.49
C ASP A 17 10.95 -2.12 15.89
N LEU A 18 10.09 -2.05 14.86
CA LEU A 18 9.37 -3.18 14.28
C LEU A 18 9.18 -3.02 12.77
N THR A 19 9.35 -4.12 12.02
CA THR A 19 9.05 -4.23 10.57
C THR A 19 7.95 -5.26 10.37
N GLY A 20 7.06 -5.08 9.40
CA GLY A 20 5.89 -5.95 9.30
C GLY A 20 5.31 -6.15 7.91
N VAL A 21 4.39 -7.09 7.85
CA VAL A 21 3.57 -7.40 6.68
C VAL A 21 2.10 -7.17 7.01
N VAL A 22 1.36 -6.64 6.04
CA VAL A 22 -0.07 -6.41 6.14
C VAL A 22 -0.77 -7.14 5.00
N LYS A 23 -1.83 -7.87 5.33
CA LYS A 23 -2.78 -8.45 4.38
C LYS A 23 -4.15 -7.88 4.65
N MET A 24 -4.87 -7.58 3.56
CA MET A 24 -6.16 -6.91 3.63
C MET A 24 -7.16 -7.66 2.75
N ASP A 25 -8.32 -7.97 3.33
CA ASP A 25 -9.49 -8.48 2.62
C ASP A 25 -10.51 -7.35 2.54
N LEU A 26 -10.98 -7.03 1.33
CA LEU A 26 -11.95 -5.97 1.11
C LEU A 26 -13.37 -6.53 1.20
N HIS A 27 -14.36 -5.68 1.51
CA HIS A 27 -15.78 -6.10 1.49
C HIS A 27 -16.23 -6.56 0.10
N GLY A 28 -15.57 -6.09 -0.96
CA GLY A 28 -15.69 -6.58 -2.33
C GLY A 28 -14.35 -7.05 -2.91
N ASN A 29 -14.18 -6.90 -4.22
CA ASN A 29 -12.89 -7.12 -4.88
C ASN A 29 -12.07 -5.81 -4.88
N ILE A 30 -10.94 -5.82 -5.57
CA ILE A 30 -10.08 -4.63 -5.72
C ILE A 30 -10.83 -3.42 -6.28
N SER A 31 -11.91 -3.59 -7.05
CA SER A 31 -12.72 -2.49 -7.61
C SER A 31 -13.32 -1.59 -6.52
N SER A 32 -13.63 -2.13 -5.34
CA SER A 32 -14.12 -1.33 -4.21
C SER A 32 -13.11 -0.25 -3.78
N LEU A 33 -11.81 -0.54 -3.92
CA LEU A 33 -10.75 0.43 -3.67
C LEU A 33 -10.66 1.48 -4.78
N TYR A 34 -10.88 1.09 -6.04
CA TYR A 34 -10.95 2.05 -7.16
C TYR A 34 -12.14 2.99 -7.00
N GLU A 35 -13.32 2.46 -6.66
CA GLU A 35 -14.53 3.25 -6.39
C GLU A 35 -14.31 4.21 -5.23
N PHE A 36 -13.75 3.74 -4.11
CA PHE A 36 -13.38 4.58 -2.98
C PHE A 36 -12.42 5.72 -3.36
N CYS A 37 -11.40 5.44 -4.19
CA CYS A 37 -10.48 6.49 -4.66
C CYS A 37 -11.21 7.54 -5.50
N GLU A 38 -12.07 7.12 -6.43
CA GLU A 38 -12.86 8.02 -7.29
C GLU A 38 -13.82 8.89 -6.45
N GLU A 39 -14.50 8.31 -5.45
CA GLU A 39 -15.37 9.05 -4.51
C GLU A 39 -14.61 10.13 -3.73
N LYS A 40 -13.31 9.90 -3.47
CA LYS A 40 -12.43 10.84 -2.79
C LYS A 40 -11.69 11.79 -3.73
N GLY A 41 -11.96 11.74 -5.03
CA GLY A 41 -11.39 12.62 -6.04
C GLY A 41 -10.05 12.17 -6.63
N ILE A 42 -9.58 10.96 -6.31
CA ILE A 42 -8.44 10.31 -7.00
C ILE A 42 -9.01 9.51 -8.17
N CYS A 43 -8.81 10.01 -9.40
CA CYS A 43 -9.23 9.27 -10.59
C CYS A 43 -8.20 8.18 -10.93
N LEU A 44 -8.61 6.90 -10.89
CA LEU A 44 -7.80 5.72 -11.20
C LEU A 44 -8.22 5.02 -12.50
N LYS A 45 -9.25 5.51 -13.20
CA LYS A 45 -9.83 4.89 -14.41
C LYS A 45 -8.84 4.44 -15.50
N ASN A 46 -7.70 5.12 -15.64
CA ASN A 46 -6.65 4.79 -16.62
C ASN A 46 -5.27 4.65 -15.93
N LYS A 47 -5.25 4.13 -14.72
CA LYS A 47 -4.04 3.96 -13.92
C LYS A 47 -4.01 2.52 -13.39
N PHE A 48 -2.84 1.92 -13.38
CA PHE A 48 -2.64 0.62 -12.75
C PHE A 48 -2.21 0.83 -11.30
N LEU A 49 -3.03 0.38 -10.34
CA LEU A 49 -2.73 0.47 -8.92
C LEU A 49 -1.51 -0.41 -8.56
N ILE A 50 -0.52 0.19 -7.91
CA ILE A 50 0.66 -0.50 -7.38
C ILE A 50 0.51 -0.79 -5.89
N GLY A 51 -0.05 0.15 -5.13
CA GLY A 51 -0.19 -0.02 -3.70
C GLY A 51 -0.79 1.20 -3.02
N LEU A 52 -0.92 1.08 -1.71
CA LEU A 52 -1.43 2.12 -0.83
C LEU A 52 -0.52 2.25 0.40
N ARG A 53 -0.38 3.48 0.89
CA ARG A 53 0.28 3.80 2.16
C ARG A 53 -0.70 4.56 3.03
N LEU A 54 -0.78 4.17 4.29
CA LEU A 54 -1.49 4.88 5.34
C LEU A 54 -0.45 5.49 6.26
N GLU A 55 -0.62 6.76 6.57
CA GLU A 55 0.25 7.50 7.47
C GLU A 55 -0.63 8.32 8.40
N ASP A 56 -0.43 8.14 9.70
CA ASP A 56 -0.94 9.06 10.71
C ASP A 56 0.19 10.03 11.05
N MET A 57 -0.07 11.32 10.89
CA MET A 57 0.90 12.38 11.18
C MET A 57 0.83 12.82 12.66
N ASN A 58 -0.13 12.30 13.43
CA ASN A 58 -0.32 12.54 14.84
C ASN A 58 0.11 11.31 15.67
N THR A 59 0.11 11.45 17.01
CA THR A 59 0.18 10.28 17.90
C THR A 59 -1.01 9.39 17.58
N LEU A 60 -0.80 8.08 17.38
CA LEU A 60 -1.80 7.12 16.89
C LEU A 60 -3.00 6.97 17.84
N GLU A 61 -3.82 8.01 17.93
CA GLU A 61 -5.08 8.02 18.63
C GLU A 61 -6.10 7.47 17.63
N LEU A 62 -6.36 6.17 17.73
CA LEU A 62 -7.38 5.45 16.94
C LEU A 62 -8.82 5.92 17.24
N THR A 63 -9.00 7.19 17.59
CA THR A 63 -10.23 7.83 18.07
C THR A 63 -11.02 8.51 16.95
N GLY A 64 -10.51 8.51 15.71
CA GLY A 64 -11.25 8.96 14.52
C GLY A 64 -10.63 10.15 13.77
N GLU A 65 -9.32 10.34 13.89
CA GLU A 65 -8.60 11.41 13.20
C GLU A 65 -8.42 11.14 11.69
N GLU A 66 -8.12 12.22 10.97
CA GLU A 66 -7.79 12.18 9.56
C GLU A 66 -6.44 11.46 9.37
N ILE A 67 -6.44 10.42 8.56
CA ILE A 67 -5.22 9.75 8.13
C ILE A 67 -4.82 10.26 6.76
N TYR A 68 -3.51 10.27 6.50
CA TYR A 68 -2.97 10.55 5.20
C TYR A 68 -2.91 9.25 4.38
N LEU A 69 -3.78 9.16 3.38
CA LEU A 69 -3.78 8.08 2.41
C LEU A 69 -2.95 8.49 1.20
N SER A 70 -1.98 7.66 0.82
CA SER A 70 -1.25 7.78 -0.44
C SER A 70 -1.53 6.58 -1.33
N ILE A 71 -1.89 6.84 -2.58
CA ILE A 71 -2.10 5.84 -3.62
C ILE A 71 -0.92 5.86 -4.57
N LEU A 72 -0.30 4.70 -4.77
CA LEU A 72 0.79 4.49 -5.71
C LEU A 72 0.23 3.84 -6.96
N TYR A 73 0.53 4.39 -8.13
CA TYR A 73 0.02 3.89 -9.39
C TYR A 73 1.00 4.11 -10.54
N VAL A 74 0.76 3.40 -11.63
CA VAL A 74 1.44 3.56 -12.92
C VAL A 74 0.44 4.14 -13.91
N ALA A 75 0.88 5.12 -14.72
CA ALA A 75 0.03 5.78 -15.70
C ALA A 75 -0.20 4.89 -16.95
N ASN A 76 -1.26 5.18 -17.71
CA ASN A 76 -1.64 4.38 -18.89
C ASN A 76 -0.52 4.22 -19.93
N ASP A 77 0.26 5.28 -20.16
CA ASP A 77 1.41 5.26 -21.07
C ASP A 77 2.47 4.24 -20.65
N GLU A 78 2.51 3.90 -19.36
CA GLU A 78 3.34 2.86 -18.77
C GLU A 78 2.68 1.47 -18.75
N GLY A 79 1.36 1.37 -18.75
CA GLY A 79 0.59 0.12 -18.92
C GLY A 79 -0.63 0.05 -18.02
N LEU A 80 -1.63 -0.76 -18.40
CA LEU A 80 -2.90 -0.90 -17.67
C LEU A 80 -3.11 -2.30 -17.07
N SER A 81 -2.22 -3.24 -17.36
CA SER A 81 -2.29 -4.59 -16.82
C SER A 81 -0.93 -5.05 -16.30
N TYR A 82 -0.97 -6.07 -15.44
CA TYR A 82 0.24 -6.71 -14.93
C TYR A 82 1.15 -7.22 -16.05
N ASP A 83 0.57 -7.84 -17.09
CA ASP A 83 1.34 -8.41 -18.20
C ASP A 83 2.01 -7.36 -19.07
N GLU A 84 1.35 -6.22 -19.33
CA GLU A 84 1.92 -5.09 -20.07
C GLU A 84 3.09 -4.46 -19.30
N ILE A 85 2.88 -4.19 -18.01
CA ILE A 85 3.89 -3.62 -17.11
C ILE A 85 5.09 -4.58 -17.01
N ARG A 86 4.82 -5.88 -16.80
CA ARG A 86 5.86 -6.92 -16.73
C ARG A 86 6.66 -7.01 -18.03
N SER A 87 5.99 -6.96 -19.18
CA SER A 87 6.65 -7.00 -20.50
C SER A 87 7.61 -5.81 -20.69
N LYS A 88 7.23 -4.62 -20.21
CA LYS A 88 8.11 -3.43 -20.24
C LYS A 88 9.30 -3.55 -19.30
N LEU A 89 9.09 -4.06 -18.08
CA LEU A 89 10.19 -4.31 -17.15
C LEU A 89 11.21 -5.28 -17.73
N LEU A 90 10.75 -6.34 -18.41
CA LEU A 90 11.63 -7.31 -19.09
C LEU A 90 12.40 -6.69 -20.26
N SER A 91 11.88 -5.60 -20.85
CA SER A 91 12.57 -4.83 -21.89
C SER A 91 13.61 -3.83 -21.36
N ASN A 92 14.02 -3.96 -20.08
CA ASN A 92 14.93 -3.05 -19.37
C ASN A 92 14.45 -1.58 -19.38
N LYS A 93 13.14 -1.35 -19.40
CA LYS A 93 12.57 -0.03 -19.17
C LYS A 93 12.31 0.17 -17.69
N ASN A 94 12.75 1.33 -17.18
CA ASN A 94 12.31 1.82 -15.88
C ASN A 94 10.85 2.25 -16.00
N ILE A 95 10.02 1.86 -15.04
CA ILE A 95 8.63 2.30 -14.94
C ILE A 95 8.55 3.33 -13.83
N GLU A 96 8.01 4.50 -14.15
CA GLU A 96 7.77 5.55 -13.16
C GLU A 96 6.51 5.23 -12.35
N ILE A 97 6.65 5.17 -11.03
CA ILE A 97 5.53 5.05 -10.09
C ILE A 97 5.16 6.46 -9.64
N LYS A 98 3.89 6.82 -9.81
CA LYS A 98 3.32 8.10 -9.38
C LYS A 98 2.60 7.93 -8.05
N LYS A 99 2.49 9.03 -7.31
CA LYS A 99 1.82 9.11 -6.00
C LYS A 99 0.79 10.23 -6.01
N GLU A 100 -0.43 9.91 -5.58
CA GLU A 100 -1.45 10.89 -5.20
C GLU A 100 -1.84 10.68 -3.74
N SER A 101 -2.05 11.76 -3.01
CA SER A 101 -2.26 11.69 -1.56
C SER A 101 -3.36 12.65 -1.11
N LEU A 102 -4.10 12.25 -0.08
CA LEU A 102 -5.19 13.02 0.51
C LEU A 102 -5.37 12.69 1.99
N TYR A 103 -6.09 13.56 2.69
CA TYR A 103 -6.62 13.27 4.02
C TYR A 103 -7.99 12.62 3.92
N ILE A 104 -8.19 11.53 4.66
CA ILE A 104 -9.48 10.84 4.80
C ILE A 104 -9.73 10.52 6.27
N LYS A 105 -10.98 10.29 6.66
CA LYS A 105 -11.24 9.70 7.97
C LYS A 105 -10.89 8.22 7.94
N LEU A 106 -10.19 7.72 8.96
CA LEU A 106 -9.88 6.29 9.08
C LEU A 106 -11.14 5.42 8.96
N SER A 107 -12.26 5.86 9.55
CA SER A 107 -13.54 5.14 9.47
C SER A 107 -14.07 4.93 8.04
N GLU A 108 -13.74 5.85 7.13
CA GLU A 108 -14.16 5.75 5.72
C GLU A 108 -13.35 4.69 4.98
N LEU A 109 -12.06 4.53 5.31
CA LEU A 109 -11.26 3.44 4.78
C LEU A 109 -11.68 2.09 5.39
N LEU A 110 -11.92 2.07 6.71
CA LEU A 110 -12.32 0.84 7.39
C LEU A 110 -13.67 0.30 6.88
N SER A 111 -14.55 1.14 6.32
CA SER A 111 -15.83 0.69 5.76
C SER A 111 -15.69 -0.20 4.52
N ILE A 112 -14.55 -0.09 3.80
CA ILE A 112 -14.26 -0.94 2.63
C ILE A 112 -13.41 -2.17 2.97
N ILE A 113 -12.83 -2.22 4.18
CA ILE A 113 -11.98 -3.30 4.66
C ILE A 113 -12.81 -4.28 5.48
N LYS A 114 -12.88 -5.54 5.03
CA LYS A 114 -13.59 -6.62 5.72
C LYS A 114 -12.74 -7.30 6.78
N ARG A 115 -11.46 -7.54 6.48
CA ARG A 115 -10.48 -8.13 7.41
C ARG A 115 -9.12 -7.50 7.21
N LEU A 116 -8.40 -7.32 8.31
CA LEU A 116 -7.03 -6.87 8.35
C LEU A 116 -6.22 -7.89 9.16
N ASP A 117 -5.16 -8.40 8.57
CA ASP A 117 -4.18 -9.26 9.23
C ASP A 117 -2.83 -8.55 9.17
N PHE A 118 -2.27 -8.24 10.33
CA PHE A 118 -0.99 -7.56 10.44
C PHE A 118 -0.07 -8.33 11.38
N MET A 119 1.18 -8.49 10.97
CA MET A 119 2.22 -9.08 11.79
C MET A 119 3.45 -8.21 11.71
N VAL A 120 4.06 -7.98 12.86
CA VAL A 120 5.28 -7.19 13.01
C VAL A 120 6.33 -8.03 13.74
N THR A 121 7.59 -7.83 13.37
CA THR A 121 8.75 -8.50 13.94
C THR A 121 9.78 -7.47 14.37
N THR A 122 10.57 -7.82 15.38
CA THR A 122 11.73 -7.03 15.81
C THR A 122 12.95 -7.38 14.94
N PRO A 123 14.02 -6.57 14.96
CA PRO A 123 15.22 -6.83 14.15
C PRO A 123 15.87 -8.20 14.35
N ILE A 124 15.63 -8.88 15.49
CA ILE A 124 16.18 -10.22 15.76
C ILE A 124 15.74 -11.25 14.70
N THR A 125 14.64 -11.02 13.98
CA THR A 125 14.19 -11.95 12.94
C THR A 125 15.16 -12.06 11.77
N ASP A 126 16.03 -11.08 11.56
CA ASP A 126 17.07 -11.15 10.51
C ASP A 126 18.17 -12.16 10.85
N ASP A 127 18.36 -12.44 12.15
CA ASP A 127 19.40 -13.34 12.67
C ASP A 127 18.87 -14.76 12.97
N LEU A 128 17.57 -14.99 12.86
CA LEU A 128 16.91 -16.24 13.25
C LEU A 128 16.36 -17.00 12.05
N SER A 129 16.66 -18.30 11.97
CA SER A 129 15.91 -19.22 11.12
C SER A 129 14.67 -19.70 11.87
N MET A 130 13.48 -19.31 11.40
CA MET A 130 12.21 -19.74 12.01
C MET A 130 11.56 -20.88 11.22
N THR A 131 11.07 -21.89 11.93
CA THR A 131 10.09 -22.87 11.44
C THR A 131 8.83 -22.68 12.26
N LEU A 132 7.71 -22.39 11.59
CA LEU A 132 6.41 -22.26 12.24
C LEU A 132 5.69 -23.61 12.16
N GLU A 133 5.35 -24.18 13.31
CA GLU A 133 4.43 -25.32 13.35
C GLU A 133 2.99 -24.80 13.24
N SER A 134 2.21 -25.40 12.35
CA SER A 134 0.83 -25.06 12.04
C SER A 134 -0.17 -25.74 12.97
#